data_AF-A0A564YUY3-F1
#
_entry.id   AF-A0A564YUY3-F1
#
_cell.length_a   1.000
_cell.length_b   1.000
_cell.length_c   1.000
_cell.angle_alpha   90.00
_cell.angle_beta   90.00
_cell.angle_gamma   90.00
#
_symmetry.space_group_name_H-M   'P 1'
#
loop_
_entity.id
_entity.type
_entity.pdbx_description
1 polymer ?
#
loop_
_entity_poly.entity_id
_entity_poly.type
_entity_poly.pdbx_seq_one_letter_code
_entity_poly.pdbx_strand_id
1 'polypeptide(L)'
;NRFGCCNFQGGDVTYIPTPDFGPDRPQLLTAFGGRIFFFSDMSISSVSEKDKISLSTKVHRRFGHQLYAAMVFSGADRIQIPMKGNFTCVPEKFRHLTNAGETGCNFLCLNSPSKPQYTCTCPTGISSSKTLSSSISMKGESQISLSHSYMCPKNPEKFLLVARPPKIFMLSLDKQLTDSPLWPIGTSPNPRGTLVRVDFDPKSEYIYWVDNAIYRLKLGERTPTAVIEPTNGALQTLDGLAVDWIVGNLYWSTGG
;
A
#
# COMPACT_ATOMS: atom_id res chain seq x y z
N ASN A 1 -33.78 20.97 -6.70
CA ASN A 1 -32.42 20.42 -6.80
C ASN A 1 -31.39 21.44 -6.31
N ARG A 2 -30.40 21.04 -5.51
CA ARG A 2 -29.39 21.94 -4.92
C ARG A 2 -28.07 21.21 -4.63
N PHE A 3 -26.94 21.89 -4.72
CA PHE A 3 -25.67 21.39 -4.20
C PHE A 3 -25.42 21.95 -2.80
N GLY A 4 -25.03 21.09 -1.86
CA GLY A 4 -24.60 21.51 -0.52
C GLY A 4 -23.09 21.75 -0.48
N CYS A 5 -22.68 22.82 0.20
CA CYS A 5 -21.29 23.13 0.48
C CYS A 5 -21.16 23.42 1.98
N CYS A 6 -20.07 22.98 2.62
CA CYS A 6 -19.80 23.24 4.03
C CYS A 6 -18.29 23.38 4.25
N ASN A 7 -17.89 23.90 5.40
CA ASN A 7 -16.49 23.89 5.80
C ASN A 7 -16.03 22.45 6.16
N PHE A 8 -14.74 22.21 6.31
CA PHE A 8 -14.20 20.87 6.61
C PHE A 8 -14.65 20.30 7.96
N GLN A 9 -15.17 21.14 8.87
CA GLN A 9 -15.75 20.76 10.14
C GLN A 9 -17.25 20.41 10.02
N GLY A 10 -17.84 20.50 8.83
CA GLY A 10 -19.26 20.28 8.58
C GLY A 10 -20.15 21.45 9.01
N GLY A 11 -19.57 22.57 9.42
CA GLY A 11 -20.28 23.82 9.72
C GLY A 11 -20.50 24.70 8.47
N ASP A 12 -21.21 25.81 8.66
CA ASP A 12 -21.46 26.82 7.62
C ASP A 12 -22.08 26.26 6.33
N VAL A 13 -23.07 25.39 6.49
CA VAL A 13 -23.74 24.74 5.35
C VAL A 13 -24.43 25.79 4.49
N THR A 14 -24.00 25.91 3.24
CA THR A 14 -24.61 26.75 2.21
C THR A 14 -25.14 25.88 1.08
N TYR A 15 -26.21 26.35 0.44
CA TYR A 15 -26.81 25.66 -0.69
C TYR A 15 -26.65 26.50 -1.96
N ILE A 16 -26.06 25.89 -2.98
CA ILE A 16 -25.97 26.47 -4.32
C ILE A 16 -27.21 25.98 -5.07
N PRO A 17 -28.12 26.91 -5.45
CA PRO A 17 -29.29 26.55 -6.22
C PRO A 17 -28.86 26.05 -7.61
N THR A 18 -29.63 25.19 -8.22
CA THR A 18 -29.32 24.63 -9.54
C THR A 18 -30.57 24.69 -10.42
N PRO A 19 -30.44 24.76 -11.75
CA PRO A 19 -31.60 24.55 -12.61
C PRO A 19 -32.20 23.18 -12.34
N ASP A 20 -33.46 23.02 -12.74
CA ASP A 20 -34.12 21.73 -12.60
C ASP A 20 -33.43 20.70 -13.51
N PHE A 21 -32.79 19.71 -12.89
CA PHE A 21 -32.07 18.64 -13.59
C PHE A 21 -33.00 17.61 -14.26
N GLY A 22 -34.32 17.82 -14.21
CA GLY A 22 -35.29 16.83 -14.67
C GLY A 22 -35.22 15.55 -13.83
N PRO A 23 -35.55 14.38 -14.40
CA PRO A 23 -35.56 13.12 -13.66
C PRO A 23 -34.17 12.63 -13.26
N ASP A 24 -33.11 13.08 -13.93
CA ASP A 24 -31.75 12.64 -13.69
C ASP A 24 -31.06 13.53 -12.65
N ARG A 25 -30.80 12.95 -11.47
CA ARG A 25 -30.01 13.62 -10.43
C ARG A 25 -28.56 13.78 -10.90
N PRO A 26 -27.89 14.91 -10.57
CA PRO A 26 -26.50 15.10 -10.92
C PRO A 26 -25.64 14.02 -10.27
N GLN A 27 -24.95 13.25 -11.10
CA GLN A 27 -23.94 12.29 -10.69
C GLN A 27 -22.56 12.93 -10.89
N LEU A 28 -21.57 12.50 -10.10
CA LEU A 28 -20.16 12.88 -10.26
C LEU A 28 -19.92 14.39 -10.16
N LEU A 29 -19.52 14.85 -8.97
CA LEU A 29 -19.20 16.26 -8.71
C LEU A 29 -17.68 16.46 -8.72
N THR A 30 -17.21 17.49 -9.42
CA THR A 30 -15.84 17.99 -9.31
C THR A 30 -15.87 19.50 -9.35
N ALA A 31 -15.03 20.15 -8.55
CA ALA A 31 -14.97 21.61 -8.48
C ALA A 31 -13.61 22.11 -8.97
N PHE A 32 -13.61 23.18 -9.74
CA PHE A 32 -12.38 23.84 -10.20
C PHE A 32 -12.63 25.32 -10.48
N GLY A 33 -11.71 26.19 -10.00
CA GLY A 33 -11.71 27.61 -10.34
C GLY A 33 -13.01 28.35 -10.00
N GLY A 34 -13.67 28.01 -8.88
CA GLY A 34 -14.96 28.57 -8.48
C GLY A 34 -16.16 28.09 -9.31
N ARG A 35 -15.99 27.00 -10.06
CA ARG A 35 -17.07 26.32 -10.80
C ARG A 35 -17.23 24.89 -10.29
N ILE A 36 -18.46 24.43 -10.25
CA ILE A 36 -18.81 23.04 -9.99
C ILE A 36 -19.23 22.41 -11.31
N PHE A 37 -18.58 21.32 -11.67
CA PHE A 37 -18.90 20.49 -12.82
C PHE A 37 -19.66 19.26 -12.32
N PHE A 38 -20.68 18.88 -13.07
CA PHE A 38 -21.54 17.75 -12.74
C PHE A 38 -22.01 17.07 -14.02
N PHE A 39 -22.34 15.77 -13.91
CA PHE A 39 -22.95 15.01 -14.99
C PHE A 39 -24.46 14.85 -14.75
N SER A 40 -25.27 15.33 -15.67
CA SER A 40 -26.74 15.19 -15.63
C SER A 40 -27.30 15.13 -17.04
N ASP A 41 -28.36 14.36 -17.26
CA ASP A 41 -29.01 14.24 -18.57
C ASP A 41 -28.00 13.98 -19.71
N MET A 42 -27.16 12.97 -19.49
CA MET A 42 -26.11 12.56 -20.44
C MET A 42 -25.13 13.68 -20.83
N SER A 43 -24.98 14.71 -20.00
CA SER A 43 -24.17 15.88 -20.29
C SER A 43 -23.29 16.30 -19.12
N ILE A 44 -22.07 16.76 -19.43
CA ILE A 44 -21.24 17.49 -18.47
C ILE A 44 -21.61 18.95 -18.54
N SER A 45 -22.07 19.48 -17.41
CA SER A 45 -22.45 20.87 -17.23
C SER A 45 -21.68 21.49 -16.08
N SER A 46 -21.55 22.82 -16.08
CA SER A 46 -20.95 23.54 -14.96
C SER A 46 -21.80 24.72 -14.52
N VAL A 47 -21.79 24.98 -13.21
CA VAL A 47 -22.34 26.17 -12.58
C VAL A 47 -21.21 26.94 -11.89
N SER A 48 -21.27 28.27 -11.95
CA SER A 48 -20.35 29.15 -11.21
C SER A 48 -20.89 29.35 -9.79
N GLU A 49 -20.03 29.28 -8.79
CA GLU A 49 -20.40 29.61 -7.40
C GLU A 49 -20.83 31.09 -7.25
N LYS A 50 -20.35 31.95 -8.15
CA LYS A 50 -20.65 33.39 -8.16
C LYS A 50 -22.03 33.72 -8.75
N ASP A 51 -22.62 32.82 -9.52
CA ASP A 51 -23.88 33.06 -10.23
C ASP A 51 -25.09 32.71 -9.34
N LYS A 52 -25.22 33.41 -8.21
CA LYS A 52 -26.29 33.18 -7.22
C LYS A 52 -27.67 33.70 -7.65
N ILE A 53 -27.75 34.54 -8.69
CA ILE A 53 -28.96 35.30 -9.06
C ILE A 53 -29.56 34.85 -10.40
N SER A 54 -28.72 34.49 -11.38
CA SER A 54 -29.16 33.91 -12.66
C SER A 54 -28.31 32.67 -12.96
N LEU A 55 -28.89 31.50 -12.74
CA LEU A 55 -28.21 30.21 -12.90
C LEU A 55 -27.99 29.88 -14.38
N SER A 56 -26.94 30.44 -14.99
CA SER A 56 -26.52 30.03 -16.33
C SER A 56 -25.70 28.74 -16.22
N THR A 57 -26.35 27.59 -16.37
CA THR A 57 -25.63 26.34 -16.58
C THR A 57 -24.97 26.33 -17.94
N LYS A 58 -23.66 26.14 -17.96
CA LYS A 58 -22.89 25.95 -19.18
C LYS A 58 -22.76 24.47 -19.46
N VAL A 59 -23.40 23.99 -20.52
CA VAL A 59 -23.21 22.64 -21.05
C VAL A 59 -21.89 22.59 -21.80
N HIS A 60 -20.99 21.69 -21.40
CA HIS A 60 -19.68 21.51 -22.05
C HIS A 60 -19.72 20.42 -23.12
N ARG A 61 -20.39 19.30 -22.83
CA ARG A 61 -20.45 18.15 -23.75
C ARG A 61 -21.60 17.21 -23.42
N ARG A 62 -22.22 16.62 -24.45
CA ARG A 62 -23.17 15.51 -24.34
C ARG A 62 -22.51 14.18 -24.72
N PHE A 63 -22.96 13.11 -24.10
CA PHE A 63 -22.44 11.75 -24.23
C PHE A 63 -23.55 10.80 -24.68
N GLY A 64 -23.20 9.74 -25.41
CA GLY A 64 -24.12 8.68 -25.79
C GLY A 64 -24.23 7.55 -24.77
N HIS A 65 -23.39 7.56 -23.73
CA HIS A 65 -23.38 6.56 -22.64
C HIS A 65 -23.15 7.24 -21.28
N GLN A 66 -23.47 6.54 -20.20
CA GLN A 66 -23.23 7.01 -18.83
C GLN A 66 -21.73 7.09 -18.52
N LEU A 67 -21.35 8.00 -17.63
CA LEU A 67 -19.99 8.16 -17.13
C LEU A 67 -19.86 7.53 -15.74
N TYR A 68 -18.69 6.94 -15.46
CA TYR A 68 -18.36 6.35 -14.15
C TYR A 68 -17.54 7.28 -13.26
N ALA A 69 -16.75 8.18 -13.86
CA ALA A 69 -15.92 9.14 -13.14
C ALA A 69 -15.64 10.36 -14.02
N ALA A 70 -15.49 11.53 -13.40
CA ALA A 70 -15.04 12.76 -14.04
C ALA A 70 -14.16 13.55 -13.08
N MET A 71 -13.08 14.13 -13.59
CA MET A 71 -12.18 15.00 -12.84
C MET A 71 -11.72 16.15 -13.75
N VAL A 72 -11.64 17.36 -13.19
CA VAL A 72 -11.19 18.55 -13.92
C VAL A 72 -9.77 18.89 -13.48
N PHE A 73 -8.91 19.16 -14.47
CA PHE A 73 -7.52 19.57 -14.26
C PHE A 73 -7.26 20.85 -15.05
N SER A 74 -6.49 21.77 -14.48
CA SER A 74 -5.95 22.93 -15.21
C SER A 74 -4.44 22.90 -15.24
N GLY A 75 -3.84 23.34 -16.36
CA GLY A 75 -2.39 23.58 -16.42
C GLY A 75 -1.92 24.64 -15.42
N ALA A 76 -2.81 25.53 -14.97
CA ALA A 76 -2.55 26.48 -13.88
C ALA A 76 -2.52 25.80 -12.50
N ASP A 77 -3.03 24.56 -12.36
CA ASP A 77 -2.86 23.71 -11.17
C ASP A 77 -1.50 23.02 -11.13
N ARG A 78 -0.63 23.23 -12.13
CA ARG A 78 0.79 23.37 -11.82
C ARG A 78 1.01 24.69 -11.08
N ILE A 79 0.32 24.85 -9.96
CA ILE A 79 0.98 25.44 -8.82
C ILE A 79 2.11 24.46 -8.56
N GLN A 80 3.27 24.69 -9.18
CA GLN A 80 4.50 24.49 -8.44
C GLN A 80 4.25 25.35 -7.21
N ILE A 81 3.69 24.75 -6.17
CA ILE A 81 3.92 25.25 -4.83
C ILE A 81 5.43 25.19 -4.85
N PRO A 82 6.15 26.34 -4.93
CA PRO A 82 7.58 26.29 -4.79
C PRO A 82 7.68 25.74 -3.39
N MET A 83 7.97 24.45 -3.29
CA MET A 83 8.11 23.79 -2.04
C MET A 83 9.42 24.36 -1.49
N LYS A 84 9.37 25.60 -1.00
CA LYS A 84 10.46 26.27 -0.31
C LYS A 84 10.45 25.64 1.08
N GLY A 85 11.10 24.48 1.12
CA GLY A 85 11.10 23.56 2.24
C GLY A 85 11.06 22.13 1.72
N ASN A 86 12.02 21.32 2.16
CA ASN A 86 11.89 19.87 2.07
C ASN A 86 10.62 19.49 2.86
N PHE A 87 9.52 19.12 2.22
CA PHE A 87 8.36 18.56 2.92
C PHE A 87 8.63 17.09 3.23
N THR A 88 9.72 16.85 3.96
CA THR A 88 10.01 15.57 4.56
C THR A 88 9.29 15.54 5.89
N CYS A 89 8.69 14.42 6.26
CA CYS A 89 8.18 14.23 7.62
C CYS A 89 9.27 14.26 8.71
N VAL A 90 10.54 14.44 8.29
CA VAL A 90 11.70 14.68 9.15
C VAL A 90 11.87 16.19 9.41
N PRO A 91 11.94 16.61 10.69
CA PRO A 91 12.26 17.98 11.06
C PRO A 91 13.60 18.44 10.47
N GLU A 92 13.66 19.71 10.06
CA GLU A 92 14.79 20.32 9.32
C GLU A 92 16.15 20.15 10.01
N LYS A 93 16.20 20.24 11.35
CA LYS A 93 17.40 20.06 12.16
C LYS A 93 18.06 18.67 12.07
N PHE A 94 17.39 17.67 11.48
CA PHE A 94 17.90 16.29 11.40
C PHE A 94 18.23 15.84 9.98
N ARG A 95 18.07 16.70 8.97
CA ARG A 95 18.31 16.35 7.55
C ARG A 95 19.79 16.20 7.19
N HIS A 96 20.70 16.79 7.97
CA HIS A 96 22.14 16.75 7.71
C HIS A 96 22.84 15.46 8.20
N LEU A 97 22.15 14.64 9.00
CA LEU A 97 22.67 13.36 9.48
C LEU A 97 22.40 12.20 8.50
N THR A 98 21.82 12.48 7.34
CA THR A 98 21.35 11.45 6.40
C THR A 98 22.00 11.63 5.03
N ASN A 99 23.07 10.90 4.75
CA ASN A 99 23.67 10.85 3.41
C ASN A 99 22.83 10.05 2.39
N ALA A 100 21.67 9.50 2.78
CA ALA A 100 20.78 8.73 1.91
C ALA A 100 19.27 9.04 2.07
N GLY A 101 18.88 10.10 2.80
CA GLY A 101 17.48 10.54 2.85
C GLY A 101 16.49 9.52 3.45
N GLU A 102 16.92 8.66 4.36
CA GLU A 102 15.98 7.80 5.08
C GLU A 102 15.23 8.63 6.12
N THR A 103 13.91 8.65 5.96
CA THR A 103 12.96 9.25 6.88
C THR A 103 13.20 8.75 8.30
N GLY A 104 12.83 9.52 9.31
CA GLY A 104 12.79 9.02 10.70
C GLY A 104 11.93 7.75 10.85
N CYS A 105 11.13 7.39 9.84
CA CYS A 105 10.49 6.09 9.70
C CYS A 105 11.20 5.28 8.58
N ASN A 106 11.40 3.98 8.73
CA ASN A 106 11.94 3.16 7.63
C ASN A 106 10.87 2.63 6.63
N PHE A 107 9.57 2.79 6.93
CA PHE A 107 8.48 2.31 6.07
C PHE A 107 7.48 3.42 5.70
N LEU A 108 6.42 3.62 6.49
CA LEU A 108 5.38 4.61 6.18
C LEU A 108 5.38 5.74 7.19
N CYS A 109 5.37 6.97 6.69
CA CYS A 109 5.27 8.19 7.48
C CYS A 109 3.90 8.83 7.20
N LEU A 110 3.01 8.78 8.18
CA LEU A 110 1.65 9.29 8.04
C LEU A 110 1.51 10.66 8.72
N ASN A 111 0.73 11.54 8.12
CA ASN A 111 0.39 12.83 8.72
C ASN A 111 -0.48 12.60 9.98
N SER A 112 -0.20 13.31 11.06
CA SER A 112 -0.93 13.20 12.33
C SER A 112 -1.48 14.56 12.74
N PRO A 113 -2.71 14.66 13.28
CA PRO A 113 -3.24 15.92 13.81
C PRO A 113 -2.54 16.35 15.11
N SER A 114 -1.90 15.43 15.84
CA SER A 114 -1.17 15.71 17.09
C SER A 114 0.30 15.99 16.83
N LYS A 115 0.95 16.84 17.66
CA LYS A 115 2.41 17.01 17.62
C LYS A 115 3.11 15.64 17.79
N PRO A 116 4.12 15.30 16.96
CA PRO A 116 4.91 16.15 16.05
C PRO A 116 4.34 16.35 14.63
N GLN A 117 3.04 16.14 14.41
CA GLN A 117 2.34 16.18 13.13
C GLN A 117 2.66 15.03 12.17
N TYR A 118 3.35 14.00 12.65
CA TYR A 118 3.56 12.77 11.91
C TYR A 118 3.57 11.56 12.85
N THR A 119 3.30 10.38 12.30
CA THR A 119 3.43 9.09 12.96
C THR A 119 4.06 8.07 12.01
N CYS A 120 4.94 7.23 12.52
CA CYS A 120 5.53 6.13 11.76
C CYS A 120 4.64 4.89 11.89
N THR A 121 4.40 4.18 10.78
CA THR A 121 3.55 2.98 10.77
C THR A 121 4.23 1.87 9.98
N CYS A 122 4.15 0.65 10.50
CA CYS A 122 4.67 -0.56 9.87
C CYS A 122 3.63 -1.25 9.00
N PRO A 123 4.05 -2.11 8.04
CA PRO A 123 3.12 -2.91 7.26
C PRO A 123 2.17 -3.72 8.16
N THR A 124 0.94 -3.91 7.71
CA THR A 124 -0.10 -4.64 8.45
C THR A 124 0.32 -6.08 8.75
N GLY A 125 0.50 -6.41 10.03
CA GLY A 125 0.98 -7.73 10.45
C GLY A 125 2.36 -7.68 11.09
N ILE A 126 3.13 -6.61 10.92
CA ILE A 126 4.37 -6.44 11.69
C ILE A 126 4.05 -5.77 13.04
N SER A 127 4.56 -6.35 14.13
CA SER A 127 4.42 -5.73 15.43
C SER A 127 5.29 -4.48 15.55
N SER A 128 4.62 -3.35 15.73
CA SER A 128 5.22 -2.05 16.06
C SER A 128 5.78 -1.97 17.50
N SER A 129 5.65 -3.05 18.29
CA SER A 129 5.94 -3.07 19.73
C SER A 129 7.43 -3.01 20.06
N LYS A 130 8.32 -3.44 19.15
CA LYS A 130 9.77 -3.34 19.39
C LYS A 130 10.25 -1.93 19.07
N THR A 131 10.13 -1.05 20.05
CA THR A 131 10.81 0.25 20.12
C THR A 131 12.32 0.02 20.21
N LEU A 132 12.97 -0.36 19.12
CA LEU A 132 14.41 -0.08 19.01
C LEU A 132 14.49 1.44 18.80
N SER A 133 14.64 2.17 19.89
CA SER A 133 15.23 3.49 19.84
C SER A 133 16.60 3.29 19.20
N SER A 134 16.70 3.54 17.90
CA SER A 134 17.95 3.43 17.18
C SER A 134 18.87 4.52 17.74
N SER A 135 19.75 4.12 18.68
CA SER A 135 20.97 4.86 18.95
C SER A 135 21.82 4.73 17.69
N ILE A 136 21.83 5.76 16.85
CA ILE A 136 22.77 5.83 15.73
C ILE A 136 24.15 6.02 16.36
N SER A 137 24.92 4.94 16.43
CA SER A 137 26.32 4.97 16.88
C SER A 137 27.22 5.22 15.68
N MET A 138 27.44 6.49 15.34
CA MET A 138 28.53 6.88 14.45
C MET A 138 29.85 6.68 15.21
N LYS A 139 30.84 6.04 14.57
CA LYS A 139 32.20 5.93 15.14
C LYS A 139 32.73 7.33 15.45
N GLY A 140 32.80 7.68 16.74
CA GLY A 140 33.54 8.83 17.24
C GLY A 140 32.73 10.01 17.81
N GLU A 141 31.43 10.13 17.57
CA GLU A 141 30.66 11.28 18.05
C GLU A 141 29.26 10.89 18.59
N SER A 142 28.91 11.50 19.72
CA SER A 142 27.69 11.42 20.54
C SER A 142 26.53 10.55 20.03
N GLN A 143 26.09 9.60 20.87
CA GLN A 143 24.82 8.89 20.72
C GLN A 143 23.65 9.87 20.60
N ILE A 144 22.97 9.88 19.45
CA ILE A 144 21.72 10.64 19.27
C ILE A 144 20.56 9.67 19.46
N SER A 145 19.83 9.80 20.57
CA SER A 145 18.56 9.09 20.82
C SER A 145 17.42 9.88 20.17
N LEU A 146 16.90 9.36 19.07
CA LEU A 146 15.69 9.89 18.43
C LEU A 146 14.48 9.19 19.05
N SER A 147 13.75 9.89 19.91
CA SER A 147 12.58 9.35 20.62
C SER A 147 11.38 9.00 19.72
N HIS A 148 11.49 9.20 18.40
CA HIS A 148 10.42 8.99 17.42
C HIS A 148 10.91 8.45 16.08
N SER A 149 12.15 7.92 16.00
CA SER A 149 12.57 7.18 14.82
C SER A 149 12.20 5.72 14.96
N TYR A 150 11.45 5.18 14.00
CA TYR A 150 10.94 3.81 14.07
C TYR A 150 11.47 2.99 12.91
N MET A 151 12.10 1.87 13.26
CA MET A 151 12.48 0.83 12.31
C MET A 151 11.52 -0.36 12.45
N CYS A 152 10.67 -0.55 11.46
CA CYS A 152 9.88 -1.76 11.30
C CYS A 152 10.80 -2.96 11.06
N PRO A 153 10.61 -4.07 11.78
CA PRO A 153 11.18 -5.36 11.42
C PRO A 153 10.91 -5.68 9.95
N LYS A 154 11.82 -6.40 9.28
CA LYS A 154 11.63 -6.80 7.88
C LYS A 154 10.49 -7.80 7.72
N ASN A 155 10.36 -8.73 8.68
CA ASN A 155 9.38 -9.82 8.71
C ASN A 155 8.71 -9.88 10.09
N PRO A 156 7.49 -10.42 10.20
CA PRO A 156 6.86 -10.75 11.49
C PRO A 156 7.68 -11.82 12.24
N GLU A 157 7.59 -11.83 13.57
CA GLU A 157 8.30 -12.80 14.42
C GLU A 157 7.65 -14.18 14.39
N LYS A 158 6.32 -14.20 14.34
CA LYS A 158 5.53 -15.41 14.23
C LYS A 158 4.65 -15.29 13.00
N PHE A 159 4.67 -16.30 12.16
CA PHE A 159 3.88 -16.34 10.95
C PHE A 159 3.46 -17.75 10.58
N LEU A 160 2.41 -17.85 9.79
CA LEU A 160 1.96 -19.06 9.14
C LEU A 160 2.23 -18.94 7.64
N LEU A 161 2.87 -19.95 7.06
CA LEU A 161 3.02 -20.07 5.61
C LEU A 161 1.81 -20.82 5.03
N VAL A 162 1.23 -20.26 3.97
CA VAL A 162 0.09 -20.83 3.28
C VAL A 162 0.43 -20.96 1.80
N ALA A 163 0.53 -22.20 1.32
CA ALA A 163 0.75 -22.48 -0.08
C ALA A 163 -0.60 -22.57 -0.82
N ARG A 164 -0.84 -21.65 -1.76
CA ARG A 164 -2.00 -21.68 -2.66
C ARG A 164 -1.52 -21.42 -4.09
N PRO A 165 -1.29 -22.48 -4.89
CA PRO A 165 -0.70 -22.36 -6.21
C PRO A 165 -1.37 -21.27 -7.07
N PRO A 166 -0.60 -20.42 -7.76
CA PRO A 166 0.86 -20.46 -7.90
C PRO A 166 1.62 -19.71 -6.78
N LYS A 167 0.92 -19.20 -5.76
CA LYS A 167 1.47 -18.25 -4.80
C LYS A 167 1.72 -18.89 -3.43
N ILE A 168 2.75 -18.40 -2.76
CA ILE A 168 3.00 -18.66 -1.35
C ILE A 168 2.64 -17.40 -0.59
N PHE A 169 1.87 -17.57 0.47
CA PHE A 169 1.40 -16.50 1.32
C PHE A 169 2.00 -16.62 2.72
N MET A 170 2.18 -15.48 3.38
CA MET A 170 2.50 -15.36 4.79
C MET A 170 1.35 -14.70 5.52
N LEU A 171 0.93 -15.27 6.64
CA LEU A 171 0.01 -14.66 7.58
C LEU A 171 0.77 -14.35 8.87
N SER A 172 0.82 -13.08 9.29
CA SER A 172 1.40 -12.76 10.59
C SER A 172 0.51 -13.26 11.73
N LEU A 173 1.16 -13.77 12.77
CA LEU A 173 0.54 -14.20 14.04
C LEU A 173 0.92 -13.25 15.21
N ASP A 174 1.66 -12.16 14.93
CA ASP A 174 2.19 -11.26 15.96
C ASP A 174 1.11 -10.39 16.63
N LYS A 175 -0.02 -10.17 15.96
CA LYS A 175 -1.16 -9.44 16.50
C LYS A 175 -2.43 -10.24 16.23
N GLN A 176 -3.32 -10.30 17.22
CA GLN A 176 -4.69 -10.80 17.05
C GLN A 176 -5.55 -9.78 16.27
N LEU A 177 -5.07 -9.33 15.11
CA LEU A 177 -5.88 -8.56 14.20
C LEU A 177 -6.73 -9.56 13.41
N THR A 178 -8.04 -9.48 13.57
CA THR A 178 -9.03 -10.30 12.85
C THR A 178 -8.87 -10.18 11.33
N ASP A 179 -8.31 -9.07 10.85
CA ASP A 179 -8.14 -8.74 9.43
C ASP A 179 -6.67 -8.79 8.98
N SER A 180 -5.84 -9.64 9.60
CA SER A 180 -4.44 -9.79 9.17
C SER A 180 -4.39 -10.26 7.71
N PRO A 181 -3.80 -9.47 6.78
CA PRO A 181 -3.82 -9.81 5.36
C PRO A 181 -2.84 -10.96 5.06
N LEU A 182 -3.20 -11.79 4.08
CA LEU A 182 -2.27 -12.77 3.50
C LEU A 182 -1.29 -12.04 2.58
N TRP A 183 -0.01 -12.01 2.98
CA TRP A 183 1.05 -11.38 2.21
C TRP A 183 1.53 -12.32 1.11
N PRO A 184 1.45 -11.97 -0.18
CA PRO A 184 2.08 -12.76 -1.22
C PRO A 184 3.60 -12.60 -1.10
N ILE A 185 4.28 -13.67 -0.68
CA ILE A 185 5.73 -13.66 -0.41
C ILE A 185 6.54 -14.37 -1.49
N GLY A 186 5.89 -15.21 -2.30
CA GLY A 186 6.55 -15.94 -3.37
C GLY A 186 5.56 -16.38 -4.44
N THR A 187 6.06 -16.60 -5.65
CA THR A 187 5.29 -17.16 -6.76
C THR A 187 6.15 -18.22 -7.44
N SER A 188 5.56 -19.38 -7.70
CA SER A 188 6.20 -20.46 -8.47
C SER A 188 6.43 -19.98 -9.91
N PRO A 189 7.67 -20.06 -10.44
CA PRO A 189 7.98 -19.59 -11.79
C PRO A 189 7.21 -20.34 -12.88
N ASN A 190 6.97 -21.64 -12.69
CA ASN A 190 6.33 -22.52 -13.67
C ASN A 190 5.25 -23.35 -12.97
N PRO A 191 4.09 -22.74 -12.68
CA PRO A 191 3.12 -23.36 -11.81
C PRO A 191 2.35 -24.48 -12.50
N ARG A 192 2.34 -25.68 -11.89
CA ARG A 192 1.49 -26.79 -12.38
C ARG A 192 0.06 -26.73 -11.85
N GLY A 193 -0.20 -25.90 -10.85
CA GLY A 193 -1.50 -25.82 -10.18
C GLY A 193 -1.80 -27.00 -9.25
N THR A 194 -0.83 -27.89 -9.01
CA THR A 194 -0.95 -29.03 -8.09
C THR A 194 -0.54 -28.65 -6.67
N LEU A 195 -0.70 -29.59 -5.74
CA LEU A 195 -0.37 -29.44 -4.33
C LEU A 195 1.06 -28.90 -4.13
N VAL A 196 1.19 -27.72 -3.51
CA VAL A 196 2.47 -27.14 -3.11
C VAL A 196 2.66 -27.43 -1.62
N ARG A 197 3.70 -28.21 -1.27
CA ARG A 197 4.20 -28.32 0.11
C ARG A 197 5.18 -27.18 0.35
N VAL A 198 5.15 -26.61 1.55
CA VAL A 198 6.01 -25.49 1.95
C VAL A 198 6.64 -25.80 3.29
N ASP A 199 7.91 -25.43 3.45
CA ASP A 199 8.63 -25.48 4.72
C ASP A 199 9.64 -24.33 4.81
N PHE A 200 10.24 -24.13 5.97
CA PHE A 200 11.03 -22.93 6.28
C PHE A 200 12.31 -23.26 7.05
N ASP A 201 13.43 -22.68 6.63
CA ASP A 201 14.68 -22.65 7.39
C ASP A 201 14.76 -21.33 8.21
N PRO A 202 14.56 -21.38 9.54
CA PRO A 202 14.63 -20.19 10.39
C PRO A 202 16.04 -19.61 10.55
N LYS A 203 17.11 -20.38 10.29
CA LYS A 203 18.49 -19.91 10.45
C LYS A 203 18.94 -19.05 9.27
N SER A 204 18.57 -19.46 8.06
CA SER A 204 18.96 -18.78 6.82
C SER A 204 17.84 -17.92 6.21
N GLU A 205 16.64 -18.01 6.77
CA GLU A 205 15.41 -17.33 6.33
C GLU A 205 14.97 -17.71 4.90
N TYR A 206 15.27 -18.94 4.48
CA TYR A 206 14.78 -19.49 3.22
C TYR A 206 13.45 -20.20 3.40
N ILE A 207 12.48 -19.86 2.55
CA ILE A 207 11.25 -20.63 2.35
C ILE A 207 11.52 -21.62 1.23
N TYR A 208 11.13 -22.87 1.43
CA TYR A 208 11.21 -23.94 0.44
C TYR A 208 9.82 -24.35 0.05
N TRP A 209 9.59 -24.58 -1.24
CA TRP A 209 8.34 -25.16 -1.70
C TRP A 209 8.54 -26.04 -2.90
N VAL A 210 7.54 -26.89 -3.09
CA VAL A 210 7.50 -27.87 -4.16
C VAL A 210 6.48 -27.46 -5.20
N ASP A 211 6.87 -27.48 -6.46
CA ASP A 211 5.97 -27.45 -7.62
C ASP A 211 6.55 -28.37 -8.70
N ASN A 212 6.77 -27.93 -9.94
CA ASN A 212 7.52 -28.69 -10.97
C ASN A 212 8.98 -28.92 -10.64
N ALA A 213 9.53 -28.12 -9.73
CA ALA A 213 10.87 -28.15 -9.17
C ALA A 213 10.75 -28.00 -7.65
N ILE A 214 11.87 -28.15 -6.95
CA ILE A 214 11.95 -27.67 -5.56
C ILE A 214 12.59 -26.28 -5.60
N TYR A 215 11.84 -25.28 -5.19
CA TYR A 215 12.27 -23.89 -5.18
C TYR A 215 12.60 -23.44 -3.75
N ARG A 216 13.48 -22.46 -3.66
CA ARG A 216 13.70 -21.67 -2.45
C ARG A 216 13.64 -20.18 -2.72
N LEU A 217 13.26 -19.40 -1.72
CA LEU A 217 13.29 -17.94 -1.74
C LEU A 217 13.69 -17.42 -0.36
N LYS A 218 14.64 -16.49 -0.32
CA LYS A 218 14.98 -15.81 0.92
C LYS A 218 13.90 -14.77 1.24
N LEU A 219 13.48 -14.69 2.50
CA LEU A 219 12.51 -13.67 2.92
C LEU A 219 12.98 -12.26 2.52
N GLY A 220 12.09 -11.52 1.86
CA GLY A 220 12.35 -10.17 1.34
C GLY A 220 12.92 -10.13 -0.08
N GLU A 221 13.37 -11.26 -0.63
CA GLU A 221 13.71 -11.36 -2.05
C GLU A 221 12.45 -11.58 -2.91
N ARG A 222 12.59 -11.35 -4.22
CA ARG A 222 11.48 -11.47 -5.18
C ARG A 222 11.62 -12.66 -6.12
N THR A 223 12.83 -13.14 -6.32
CA THR A 223 13.15 -14.12 -7.36
C THR A 223 13.51 -15.45 -6.70
N PRO A 224 12.68 -16.49 -6.89
CA PRO A 224 13.01 -17.82 -6.38
C PRO A 224 14.14 -18.45 -7.18
N THR A 225 14.85 -19.36 -6.52
CA THR A 225 15.90 -20.18 -7.14
C THR A 225 15.50 -21.65 -7.07
N ALA A 226 15.74 -22.42 -8.14
CA ALA A 226 15.55 -23.85 -8.12
C ALA A 226 16.71 -24.49 -7.35
N VAL A 227 16.37 -25.35 -6.38
CA VAL A 227 17.31 -26.22 -5.65
C VAL A 227 17.39 -27.57 -6.35
N ILE A 228 16.23 -28.07 -6.79
CA ILE A 228 16.13 -29.23 -7.67
C ILE A 228 15.43 -28.76 -8.93
N GLU A 229 16.09 -28.98 -10.07
CA GLU A 229 15.59 -28.58 -11.38
C GLU A 229 14.29 -29.28 -11.74
N PRO A 230 13.47 -28.69 -12.63
CA PRO A 230 12.25 -29.31 -13.10
C PRO A 230 12.53 -30.69 -13.71
N THR A 231 11.82 -31.70 -13.22
CA THR A 231 11.93 -33.05 -13.76
C THR A 231 10.69 -33.41 -14.59
N ASN A 232 10.90 -34.13 -15.68
CA ASN A 232 9.84 -34.63 -16.58
C ASN A 232 9.03 -35.78 -15.94
N GLY A 233 8.55 -35.61 -14.70
CA GLY A 233 7.70 -36.61 -14.05
C GLY A 233 8.05 -36.93 -12.61
N ALA A 234 9.33 -36.88 -12.23
CA ALA A 234 9.77 -37.41 -10.94
C ALA A 234 9.23 -36.64 -9.72
N LEU A 235 8.91 -35.36 -9.90
CA LEU A 235 8.30 -34.53 -8.85
C LEU A 235 6.75 -34.45 -9.00
N GLN A 236 6.11 -35.26 -9.85
CA GLN A 236 4.66 -35.16 -10.12
C GLN A 236 3.76 -35.52 -8.93
N THR A 237 4.26 -36.34 -8.02
CA THR A 237 3.47 -36.92 -6.91
C THR A 237 4.06 -36.53 -5.55
N LEU A 238 4.47 -35.29 -5.35
CA LEU A 238 5.10 -34.94 -4.07
C LEU A 238 4.08 -34.77 -2.94
N ASP A 239 4.24 -35.61 -1.92
CA ASP A 239 3.34 -35.68 -0.78
C ASP A 239 3.87 -34.95 0.46
N GLY A 240 5.18 -34.72 0.53
CA GLY A 240 5.84 -34.15 1.70
C GLY A 240 7.12 -33.39 1.37
N LEU A 241 7.41 -32.36 2.16
CA LEU A 241 8.63 -31.57 2.16
C LEU A 241 9.01 -31.29 3.62
N ALA A 242 10.26 -31.49 3.98
CA ALA A 242 10.79 -31.21 5.30
C ALA A 242 12.21 -30.62 5.23
N VAL A 243 12.44 -29.55 5.99
CA VAL A 243 13.72 -28.85 6.12
C VAL A 243 14.33 -29.16 7.49
N ASP A 244 15.53 -29.72 7.50
CA ASP A 244 16.33 -29.86 8.71
C ASP A 244 17.38 -28.75 8.76
N TRP A 245 17.04 -27.66 9.45
CA TRP A 245 17.89 -26.48 9.57
C TRP A 245 19.10 -26.68 10.50
N ILE A 246 19.15 -27.78 11.27
CA ILE A 246 20.25 -28.06 12.18
C ILE A 246 21.45 -28.57 11.39
N VAL A 247 21.25 -29.59 10.56
CA VAL A 247 22.32 -30.17 9.73
C VAL A 247 22.33 -29.62 8.30
N GLY A 248 21.29 -28.90 7.88
CA GLY A 248 21.22 -28.27 6.56
C GLY A 248 20.76 -29.21 5.45
N ASN A 249 19.89 -30.18 5.79
CA ASN A 249 19.38 -31.17 4.84
C ASN A 249 17.95 -30.85 4.42
N LEU A 250 17.61 -31.23 3.19
CA LEU A 250 16.27 -31.11 2.63
C LEU A 250 15.74 -32.50 2.27
N TYR A 251 14.55 -32.83 2.76
CA TYR A 251 13.89 -34.12 2.54
C TYR A 251 12.56 -33.90 1.82
N TRP A 252 12.22 -34.79 0.91
CA TRP A 252 10.94 -34.78 0.22
C TRP A 252 10.48 -36.22 -0.04
N SER A 253 9.17 -36.42 -0.09
CA SER A 253 8.57 -37.72 -0.38
C SER A 253 7.72 -37.65 -1.64
N THR A 254 7.92 -38.62 -2.52
CA THR A 254 7.06 -38.85 -3.69
C THR A 254 6.05 -39.95 -3.35
N GLY A 255 4.77 -39.68 -3.48
CA GLY A 255 3.70 -40.66 -3.59
C GLY A 255 3.84 -41.48 -4.86
N GLY A 256 3.42 -42.74 -4.82
CA GLY A 256 3.31 -43.60 -6.00
C GLY A 256 2.03 -43.33 -6.75
#